data_AF-A0A379ACF0-F1
#
_entry.id   AF-A0A379ACF0-F1
#
_cell.length_a   1.000
_cell.length_b   1.000
_cell.length_c   1.000
_cell.angle_alpha   90.00
_cell.angle_beta   90.00
_cell.angle_gamma   90.00
#
_symmetry.space_group_name_H-M   'P 1'
#
loop_
_entity.id
_entity.type
_entity.pdbx_description
1 polymer ?
#
loop_
_entity_poly.entity_id
_entity_poly.type
_entity_poly.pdbx_seq_one_letter_code
_entity_poly.pdbx_strand_id
1 'polypeptide(L)'
;MSRFMTEDFLLDTEFARRLYHDYAKNQPIFDYHCHLPPQQIAENHRFANLYDIWLKGDHYKWRAMRANGVAEAFCTGNASDREKFDAWARTVPHTIGNPLYHWTHLELRRPFGITDTLLSEKTADSIWHRCNELLAQDSFTTRGIMQQMKVKMVGTTDDPLDDLRHHRALADDASFSVKVLPSWRSGQSV
;
A
#
# COMPACT_ATOMS: atom_id res chain seq x y z
N MET A 1 6.97 -9.51 -28.04
CA MET A 1 6.28 -8.65 -27.07
C MET A 1 7.16 -8.54 -25.83
N SER A 2 7.45 -7.33 -25.34
CA SER A 2 8.14 -7.18 -24.06
C SER A 2 7.24 -7.66 -22.92
N ARG A 3 7.83 -8.26 -21.89
CA ARG A 3 7.09 -8.70 -20.69
C ARG A 3 6.64 -7.46 -19.91
N PHE A 4 5.37 -7.43 -19.52
CA PHE A 4 4.85 -6.36 -18.66
C PHE A 4 5.58 -6.37 -17.30
N MET A 5 5.98 -5.18 -16.84
CA MET A 5 6.59 -4.94 -15.52
C MET A 5 7.83 -5.79 -15.21
N THR A 6 8.87 -5.66 -16.03
CA THR A 6 10.21 -6.22 -15.72
C THR A 6 10.88 -5.45 -14.57
N GLU A 7 12.10 -5.86 -14.20
CA GLU A 7 12.95 -5.05 -13.30
C GLU A 7 13.32 -3.68 -13.92
N ASP A 8 13.27 -3.56 -15.25
CA ASP A 8 13.51 -2.32 -15.99
C ASP A 8 12.23 -1.54 -16.31
N PHE A 9 11.16 -1.76 -15.55
CA PHE A 9 9.90 -1.06 -15.74
C PHE A 9 10.09 0.47 -15.70
N LEU A 10 9.69 1.17 -16.77
CA LEU A 10 9.89 2.61 -17.02
C LEU A 10 11.35 3.04 -17.26
N LEU A 11 12.27 2.11 -17.49
CA LEU A 11 13.69 2.38 -17.73
C LEU A 11 14.05 2.07 -19.19
N ASP A 12 13.76 3.03 -20.07
CA ASP A 12 13.87 2.84 -21.52
C ASP A 12 15.30 2.99 -22.06
N THR A 13 16.26 3.42 -21.24
CA THR A 13 17.67 3.63 -21.64
C THR A 13 18.64 2.93 -20.70
N GLU A 14 19.84 2.60 -21.19
CA GLU A 14 20.92 2.05 -20.37
C GLU A 14 21.31 3.02 -19.23
N PHE A 15 21.32 4.33 -19.52
CA PHE A 15 21.60 5.34 -18.51
C PHE A 15 20.55 5.34 -17.39
N ALA A 16 19.27 5.25 -17.73
CA ALA A 16 18.18 5.14 -16.75
C ALA A 16 18.31 3.86 -15.90
N ARG A 17 18.63 2.72 -16.52
CA ARG A 17 18.88 1.45 -15.81
C ARG A 17 20.02 1.60 -14.80
N ARG A 18 21.15 2.18 -15.22
CA ARG A 18 22.31 2.39 -14.36
C ARG A 18 21.99 3.31 -13.17
N LEU A 19 21.37 4.47 -13.42
CA LEU A 19 21.00 5.40 -12.36
C LEU A 19 20.05 4.76 -11.34
N TYR A 20 19.06 4.01 -11.82
CA TYR A 20 18.10 3.37 -10.92
C TYR A 20 18.71 2.21 -10.14
N HIS A 21 19.29 1.22 -10.82
CA HIS A 21 19.75 -0.02 -10.17
C HIS A 21 20.98 0.19 -9.30
N ASP A 22 21.95 1.00 -9.75
CA ASP A 22 23.21 1.16 -9.03
C ASP A 22 23.10 2.17 -7.88
N TYR A 23 22.25 3.19 -8.02
CA TYR A 23 22.21 4.31 -7.07
C TYR A 23 20.87 4.44 -6.34
N ALA A 24 19.74 4.44 -7.05
CA ALA A 24 18.45 4.82 -6.46
C ALA A 24 17.73 3.67 -5.72
N LYS A 25 17.66 2.47 -6.31
CA LYS A 25 16.84 1.34 -5.85
C LYS A 25 17.08 0.95 -4.40
N ASN A 26 18.32 1.15 -3.91
CA ASN A 26 18.72 0.75 -2.57
C ASN A 26 18.66 1.87 -1.52
N GLN A 27 18.36 3.11 -1.92
CA GLN A 27 18.22 4.22 -0.99
C GLN A 27 17.05 4.00 -0.03
N PRO A 28 17.14 4.50 1.22
CA PRO A 28 16.02 4.50 2.15
C PRO A 28 14.90 5.45 1.71
N ILE A 29 13.71 5.23 2.26
CA ILE A 29 12.56 6.11 2.06
C ILE A 29 12.44 7.08 3.25
N PHE A 30 12.37 8.37 2.93
CA PHE A 30 11.93 9.43 3.83
C PHE A 30 10.58 9.93 3.31
N ASP A 31 9.51 9.35 3.83
CA ASP A 31 8.14 9.67 3.42
C ASP A 31 7.63 10.85 4.26
N TYR A 32 8.17 12.03 3.97
CA TYR A 32 8.02 13.23 4.81
C TYR A 32 6.58 13.75 4.93
N HIS A 33 5.63 13.21 4.17
CA HIS A 33 4.21 13.55 4.27
C HIS A 33 3.32 12.37 3.87
N CYS A 34 2.55 11.86 4.83
CA CYS A 34 1.58 10.80 4.61
C CYS A 34 0.37 10.92 5.55
N HIS A 35 -0.60 10.03 5.33
CA HIS A 35 -1.82 9.90 6.13
C HIS A 35 -1.92 8.54 6.82
N LEU A 36 -0.78 7.90 7.10
CA LEU A 36 -0.77 6.64 7.84
C LEU A 36 -1.32 6.85 9.25
N PRO A 37 -2.22 5.99 9.77
CA PRO A 37 -2.73 6.10 11.13
C PRO A 37 -1.60 5.86 12.16
N PRO A 38 -1.22 6.86 12.99
CA PRO A 38 -0.13 6.70 13.96
C PRO A 38 -0.41 5.56 14.96
N GLN A 39 -1.68 5.37 15.32
CA GLN A 39 -2.13 4.28 16.20
C GLN A 39 -1.75 2.90 15.65
N GLN A 40 -2.01 2.63 14.36
CA GLN A 40 -1.71 1.33 13.77
C GLN A 40 -0.21 1.05 13.68
N ILE A 41 0.63 2.09 13.57
CA ILE A 41 2.09 1.95 13.64
C ILE A 41 2.51 1.67 15.09
N ALA A 42 1.98 2.43 16.05
CA ALA A 42 2.26 2.24 17.48
C ALA A 42 1.90 0.84 17.97
N GLU A 43 0.72 0.34 17.60
CA GLU A 43 0.21 -0.99 17.98
C GLU A 43 0.80 -2.14 17.14
N ASN A 44 1.65 -1.83 16.16
CA ASN A 44 2.16 -2.79 15.18
C ASN A 44 1.06 -3.65 14.55
N HIS A 45 0.03 -2.98 14.05
CA HIS A 45 -1.20 -3.59 13.58
C HIS A 45 -0.97 -4.73 12.57
N ARG A 46 -1.72 -5.81 12.75
CA ARG A 46 -1.80 -6.94 11.82
C ARG A 46 -3.13 -6.88 11.06
N PHE A 47 -3.03 -6.81 9.74
CA PHE A 47 -4.18 -6.77 8.85
C PHE A 47 -4.89 -8.12 8.80
N ALA A 48 -6.22 -8.10 8.75
CA ALA A 48 -7.02 -9.32 8.77
C ALA A 48 -6.93 -10.11 7.45
N ASN A 49 -6.86 -9.41 6.32
CA ASN A 49 -6.81 -9.97 4.98
C ASN A 49 -6.37 -8.90 3.95
N LEU A 50 -6.28 -9.30 2.67
CA LEU A 50 -5.85 -8.42 1.59
C LEU A 50 -6.82 -7.24 1.34
N TYR A 51 -8.12 -7.36 1.57
CA TYR A 51 -9.02 -6.21 1.46
C TYR A 51 -8.73 -5.17 2.55
N ASP A 52 -8.48 -5.60 3.78
CA ASP A 52 -8.23 -4.73 4.94
C ASP A 52 -7.03 -3.80 4.71
N ILE A 53 -5.90 -4.34 4.22
CA ILE A 53 -4.71 -3.55 3.91
C ILE A 53 -4.83 -2.73 2.62
N TRP A 54 -5.61 -3.21 1.63
CA TRP A 54 -5.42 -2.78 0.24
C TRP A 54 -6.59 -1.99 -0.36
N LEU A 55 -7.80 -2.21 0.15
CA LEU A 55 -9.05 -1.66 -0.38
C LEU A 55 -9.85 -0.88 0.64
N LYS A 56 -9.65 -1.07 1.95
CA LYS A 56 -10.44 -0.42 3.00
C LYS A 56 -10.26 1.09 3.11
N GLY A 57 -9.15 1.64 2.61
CA GLY A 57 -8.86 3.08 2.63
C GLY A 57 -8.54 3.69 1.27
N ASP A 58 -8.66 2.93 0.18
CA ASP A 58 -8.18 3.37 -1.14
C ASP A 58 -9.31 3.94 -2.00
N HIS A 59 -9.49 5.26 -1.89
CA HIS A 59 -10.50 5.98 -2.65
C HIS A 59 -10.25 5.99 -4.16
N TYR A 60 -9.02 5.75 -4.64
CA TYR A 60 -8.76 5.62 -6.08
C TYR A 60 -9.33 4.31 -6.61
N LYS A 61 -9.13 3.19 -5.89
CA LYS A 61 -9.71 1.89 -6.24
C LYS A 61 -11.24 1.95 -6.25
N TRP A 62 -11.87 2.54 -5.23
CA TRP A 62 -13.33 2.73 -5.21
C TRP A 62 -13.84 3.59 -6.36
N ARG A 63 -13.13 4.68 -6.68
CA ARG A 63 -13.50 5.53 -7.82
C ARG A 63 -13.46 4.77 -9.13
N ALA A 64 -12.43 3.95 -9.36
CA ALA A 64 -12.32 3.12 -10.54
C ALA A 64 -13.41 2.04 -10.60
N MET A 65 -13.72 1.40 -9.47
CA MET A 65 -14.82 0.43 -9.37
C MET A 65 -16.17 1.07 -9.73
N ARG A 66 -16.49 2.24 -9.17
CA ARG A 66 -17.70 3.00 -9.51
C ARG A 66 -17.74 3.40 -10.99
N ALA A 67 -16.62 3.89 -11.53
CA ALA A 67 -16.51 4.23 -12.95
C ALA A 67 -16.68 3.00 -13.87
N ASN A 68 -16.34 1.81 -13.37
CA ASN A 68 -16.54 0.53 -14.04
C ASN A 68 -17.91 -0.10 -13.76
N GLY A 69 -18.87 0.66 -13.20
CA GLY A 69 -20.25 0.21 -12.98
C GLY A 69 -20.44 -0.76 -11.81
N VAL A 70 -19.45 -0.92 -10.93
CA VAL A 70 -19.58 -1.75 -9.73
C VAL A 70 -20.56 -1.09 -8.74
N ALA A 71 -21.51 -1.87 -8.22
CA ALA A 71 -22.48 -1.38 -7.25
C ALA A 71 -21.80 -0.94 -5.94
N GLU A 72 -22.35 0.11 -5.31
CA GLU A 72 -21.77 0.73 -4.11
C GLU A 72 -21.63 -0.23 -2.92
N ALA A 73 -22.48 -1.26 -2.86
CA ALA A 73 -22.40 -2.34 -1.88
C ALA A 73 -21.01 -3.03 -1.85
N PHE A 74 -20.35 -3.13 -3.01
CA PHE A 74 -19.03 -3.73 -3.19
C PHE A 74 -17.87 -2.71 -3.12
N CYS A 75 -18.16 -1.41 -2.96
CA CYS A 75 -17.14 -0.39 -2.74
C CYS A 75 -17.02 -0.11 -1.23
N THR A 76 -17.98 0.64 -0.67
CA THR A 76 -17.98 1.03 0.75
C THR A 76 -19.17 0.49 1.54
N GLY A 77 -20.10 -0.21 0.89
CA GLY A 77 -21.26 -0.81 1.56
C GLY A 77 -20.94 -2.09 2.33
N ASN A 78 -21.95 -2.90 2.56
CA ASN A 78 -21.91 -4.00 3.54
C ASN A 78 -21.54 -5.38 2.95
N ALA A 79 -21.08 -5.45 1.70
CA ALA A 79 -20.55 -6.71 1.16
C ALA A 79 -19.33 -7.17 1.96
N SER A 80 -19.07 -8.48 1.97
CA SER A 80 -17.90 -9.03 2.64
C SER A 80 -16.60 -8.56 2.00
N ASP A 81 -15.52 -8.55 2.77
CA ASP A 81 -14.16 -8.23 2.31
C ASP A 81 -13.76 -9.01 1.06
N ARG A 82 -14.14 -10.30 1.01
CA ARG A 82 -13.87 -11.18 -0.13
C ARG A 82 -14.63 -10.75 -1.38
N GLU A 83 -15.93 -10.48 -1.27
CA GLU A 83 -16.74 -10.03 -2.40
C GLU A 83 -16.26 -8.68 -2.96
N LYS A 84 -15.82 -7.76 -2.08
CA LYS A 84 -15.25 -6.48 -2.47
C LYS A 84 -13.91 -6.65 -3.19
N PHE A 85 -13.05 -7.55 -2.71
CA PHE A 85 -11.82 -7.89 -3.40
C PHE A 85 -12.07 -8.52 -4.78
N ASP A 86 -13.03 -9.44 -4.90
CA ASP A 86 -13.39 -10.04 -6.18
C ASP A 86 -13.92 -8.99 -7.17
N ALA A 87 -14.70 -8.02 -6.69
CA ALA A 87 -15.15 -6.89 -7.50
C ALA A 87 -13.96 -6.01 -7.97
N TRP A 88 -12.96 -5.80 -7.13
CA TRP A 88 -11.72 -5.13 -7.54
C TRP A 88 -10.95 -5.94 -8.58
N ALA A 89 -10.78 -7.25 -8.36
CA ALA A 89 -10.07 -8.13 -9.28
C ALA A 89 -10.73 -8.19 -10.68
N ARG A 90 -12.07 -8.14 -10.75
CA ARG A 90 -12.81 -7.98 -12.00
C ARG A 90 -12.61 -6.60 -12.64
N THR A 91 -12.37 -5.56 -11.85
CA THR A 91 -12.17 -4.18 -12.33
C THR A 91 -10.77 -3.96 -12.91
N VAL A 92 -9.73 -4.58 -12.33
CA VAL A 92 -8.32 -4.34 -12.69
C VAL A 92 -8.04 -4.44 -14.20
N PRO A 93 -8.51 -5.46 -14.95
CA PRO A 93 -8.30 -5.53 -16.40
C PRO A 93 -8.83 -4.32 -17.19
N HIS A 94 -9.81 -3.60 -16.65
CA HIS A 94 -10.39 -2.39 -17.25
C HIS A 94 -9.63 -1.10 -16.87
N THR A 95 -8.54 -1.21 -16.10
CA THR A 95 -7.73 -0.07 -15.67
C THR A 95 -6.45 0.12 -16.49
N ILE A 96 -6.29 -0.57 -17.63
CA ILE A 96 -5.14 -0.37 -18.52
C ILE A 96 -5.06 1.09 -18.98
N GLY A 97 -3.88 1.71 -18.82
CA GLY A 97 -3.65 3.14 -19.05
C GLY A 97 -3.91 4.02 -17.82
N ASN A 98 -4.59 3.52 -16.79
CA ASN A 98 -4.70 4.16 -15.49
C ASN A 98 -3.52 3.73 -14.58
N PRO A 99 -2.96 4.61 -13.74
CA PRO A 99 -1.89 4.25 -12.82
C PRO A 99 -2.26 3.13 -11.83
N LEU A 100 -3.55 2.91 -11.54
CA LEU A 100 -4.01 1.78 -10.73
C LEU A 100 -3.53 0.42 -11.27
N TYR A 101 -3.40 0.28 -12.61
CA TYR A 101 -2.86 -0.94 -13.19
C TYR A 101 -1.38 -1.11 -12.84
N HIS A 102 -0.60 -0.04 -12.76
CA HIS A 102 0.79 -0.12 -12.31
C HIS A 102 0.88 -0.38 -10.80
N TRP A 103 0.16 0.38 -9.97
CA TRP A 103 0.20 0.25 -8.51
C TRP A 103 -0.18 -1.15 -8.05
N THR A 104 -1.28 -1.70 -8.59
CA THR A 104 -1.72 -3.08 -8.30
C THR A 104 -0.58 -4.08 -8.43
N HIS A 105 0.14 -4.07 -9.55
CA HIS A 105 1.17 -5.07 -9.80
C HIS A 105 2.50 -4.74 -9.13
N LEU A 106 2.80 -3.46 -8.88
CA LEU A 106 3.95 -3.04 -8.07
C LEU A 106 3.80 -3.48 -6.61
N GLU A 107 2.60 -3.32 -6.04
CA GLU A 107 2.26 -3.70 -4.67
C GLU A 107 2.25 -5.22 -4.50
N LEU A 108 1.72 -5.97 -5.47
CA LEU A 108 1.84 -7.43 -5.49
C LEU A 108 3.29 -7.91 -5.60
N ARG A 109 4.13 -7.20 -6.37
CA ARG A 109 5.56 -7.51 -6.46
C ARG A 109 6.29 -7.23 -5.16
N ARG A 110 6.04 -6.08 -4.52
CA ARG A 110 6.65 -5.67 -3.24
C ARG A 110 5.58 -5.04 -2.36
N PRO A 111 5.23 -5.66 -1.21
CA PRO A 111 6.02 -6.65 -0.48
C PRO A 111 5.73 -8.13 -0.79
N PHE A 112 4.68 -8.48 -1.54
CA PHE A 112 4.18 -9.87 -1.60
C PHE A 112 4.98 -10.84 -2.50
N GLY A 113 5.91 -10.36 -3.31
CA GLY A 113 6.77 -11.20 -4.15
C GLY A 113 6.05 -11.90 -5.32
N ILE A 114 4.91 -11.37 -5.77
CA ILE A 114 4.14 -11.89 -6.91
C ILE A 114 4.53 -11.10 -8.17
N THR A 115 5.21 -11.73 -9.13
CA THR A 115 5.86 -11.02 -10.26
C THR A 115 5.48 -11.53 -11.66
N ASP A 116 4.82 -12.68 -11.73
CA ASP A 116 4.49 -13.40 -12.95
C ASP A 116 2.98 -13.59 -13.14
N THR A 117 2.18 -12.93 -12.31
CA THR A 117 0.72 -13.06 -12.30
C THR A 117 0.08 -11.69 -12.42
N LEU A 118 -0.80 -11.52 -13.41
CA LEU A 118 -1.66 -10.34 -13.52
C LEU A 118 -2.91 -10.53 -12.67
N LEU A 119 -3.34 -9.50 -11.95
CA LEU A 119 -4.59 -9.56 -11.19
C LEU A 119 -5.78 -9.49 -12.14
N SER A 120 -6.66 -10.49 -12.05
CA SER A 120 -7.90 -10.64 -12.79
C SER A 120 -8.85 -11.56 -12.01
N GLU A 121 -10.09 -11.70 -12.46
CA GLU A 121 -11.02 -12.68 -11.90
C GLU A 121 -10.44 -14.10 -11.84
N LYS A 122 -9.66 -14.51 -12.85
CA LYS A 122 -9.08 -15.86 -12.94
C LYS A 122 -7.95 -16.11 -11.94
N THR A 123 -7.31 -15.05 -11.46
CA THR A 123 -6.12 -15.12 -10.59
C THR A 123 -6.40 -14.62 -9.18
N ALA A 124 -7.60 -14.07 -8.94
CA ALA A 124 -8.03 -13.48 -7.68
C ALA A 124 -7.88 -14.47 -6.50
N ASP A 125 -8.36 -15.71 -6.65
CA ASP A 125 -8.27 -16.73 -5.59
C ASP A 125 -6.83 -16.98 -5.14
N SER A 126 -5.94 -17.27 -6.09
CA SER A 126 -4.55 -17.58 -5.77
C SER A 126 -3.84 -16.39 -5.12
N ILE A 127 -4.07 -15.18 -5.62
CA ILE A 127 -3.50 -13.95 -5.05
C ILE A 127 -4.03 -13.71 -3.63
N TRP A 128 -5.35 -13.84 -3.43
CA TRP A 128 -5.99 -13.67 -2.13
C TRP A 128 -5.39 -14.61 -1.09
N HIS A 129 -5.32 -15.90 -1.38
CA HIS A 129 -4.78 -16.90 -0.46
C HIS A 129 -3.31 -16.64 -0.14
N ARG A 130 -2.47 -16.46 -1.17
CA ARG A 130 -1.03 -16.24 -0.99
C ARG A 130 -0.74 -14.95 -0.20
N CYS A 131 -1.46 -13.87 -0.47
CA CYS A 131 -1.26 -12.62 0.27
C CYS A 131 -1.73 -12.75 1.72
N ASN A 132 -2.84 -13.43 1.99
CA ASN A 132 -3.34 -13.63 3.35
C ASN A 132 -2.41 -14.52 4.20
N GLU A 133 -1.80 -15.56 3.60
CA GLU A 133 -0.75 -16.35 4.25
C GLU A 133 0.46 -15.50 4.65
N LEU A 134 0.85 -14.55 3.79
CA LEU A 134 1.93 -13.60 4.09
C LEU A 134 1.53 -12.60 5.18
N LEU A 135 0.32 -12.04 5.15
CA LEU A 135 -0.20 -11.10 6.15
C LEU A 135 -0.25 -11.69 7.57
N ALA A 136 -0.31 -13.01 7.70
CA ALA A 136 -0.22 -13.70 8.98
C ALA A 136 1.20 -13.65 9.60
N GLN A 137 2.24 -13.30 8.85
CA GLN A 137 3.63 -13.26 9.30
C GLN A 137 4.00 -11.90 9.92
N ASP A 138 4.95 -11.86 10.84
CA ASP A 138 5.38 -10.62 11.50
C ASP A 138 5.98 -9.59 10.53
N SER A 139 6.61 -10.06 9.46
CA SER A 139 7.16 -9.23 8.39
C SER A 139 6.08 -8.42 7.66
N PHE A 140 4.80 -8.79 7.74
CA PHE A 140 3.69 -8.11 7.06
C PHE A 140 2.77 -7.31 8.01
N THR A 141 3.19 -7.09 9.25
CA THR A 141 2.59 -6.07 10.13
C THR A 141 2.90 -4.66 9.61
N THR A 142 2.25 -3.63 10.15
CA THR A 142 2.54 -2.22 9.77
C THR A 142 4.03 -1.91 9.85
N ARG A 143 4.70 -2.23 10.97
CA ARG A 143 6.14 -2.00 11.13
C ARG A 143 6.96 -2.93 10.24
N GLY A 144 6.53 -4.17 10.06
CA GLY A 144 7.20 -5.15 9.20
C GLY A 144 7.29 -4.68 7.75
N ILE A 145 6.18 -4.20 7.17
CA ILE A 145 6.16 -3.68 5.79
C ILE A 145 7.04 -2.44 5.67
N MET A 146 6.97 -1.50 6.62
CA MET A 146 7.84 -0.31 6.63
C MET A 146 9.32 -0.69 6.59
N GLN A 147 9.72 -1.73 7.36
CA GLN A 147 11.10 -2.23 7.36
C GLN A 147 11.48 -2.89 6.03
N GLN A 148 10.63 -3.77 5.48
CA GLN A 148 10.86 -4.40 4.17
C GLN A 148 11.05 -3.35 3.05
N MET A 149 10.32 -2.24 3.15
CA MET A 149 10.36 -1.13 2.20
C MET A 149 11.47 -0.10 2.48
N LYS A 150 12.35 -0.36 3.45
CA LYS A 150 13.49 0.50 3.83
C LYS A 150 13.06 1.92 4.25
N VAL A 151 11.89 2.06 4.87
CA VAL A 151 11.44 3.34 5.42
C VAL A 151 12.32 3.71 6.62
N LYS A 152 12.77 4.96 6.67
CA LYS A 152 13.58 5.52 7.78
C LYS A 152 12.86 6.61 8.55
N MET A 153 11.96 7.33 7.90
CA MET A 153 11.13 8.34 8.52
C MET A 153 9.82 8.47 7.76
N VAL A 154 8.74 8.72 8.49
CA VAL A 154 7.46 9.17 7.96
C VAL A 154 7.03 10.45 8.67
N GLY A 155 6.43 11.38 7.93
CA GLY A 155 5.74 12.56 8.46
C GLY A 155 4.24 12.36 8.38
N THR A 156 3.58 12.06 9.49
CA THR A 156 2.11 11.94 9.51
C THR A 156 1.46 13.31 9.42
N THR A 157 0.15 13.34 9.18
CA THR A 157 -0.61 14.58 9.09
C THR A 157 -1.64 14.62 10.20
N ASP A 158 -1.48 15.57 11.12
CA ASP A 158 -2.14 15.57 12.42
C ASP A 158 -2.87 16.91 12.63
N ASP A 159 -4.04 16.85 13.28
CA ASP A 159 -4.83 18.03 13.60
C ASP A 159 -4.20 18.79 14.79
N PRO A 160 -4.28 20.13 14.83
CA PRO A 160 -3.86 20.93 15.97
C PRO A 160 -4.36 20.48 17.35
N LEU A 161 -5.52 19.81 17.40
CA LEU A 161 -6.16 19.34 18.63
C LEU A 161 -5.77 17.90 19.01
N ASP A 162 -5.00 17.19 18.18
CA ASP A 162 -4.59 15.82 18.47
C ASP A 162 -3.61 15.78 19.67
N ASP A 163 -3.78 14.79 20.56
CA ASP A 163 -2.95 14.63 21.76
C ASP A 163 -1.54 14.08 21.47
N LEU A 164 -1.31 13.60 20.23
CA LEU A 164 -0.07 13.00 19.73
C LEU A 164 0.46 11.84 20.62
N ARG A 165 -0.41 11.16 21.38
CA ARG A 165 0.00 10.09 22.30
C ARG A 165 0.70 8.92 21.61
N HIS A 166 0.27 8.60 20.38
CA HIS A 166 0.82 7.50 19.60
C HIS A 166 2.24 7.83 19.11
N HIS A 167 2.52 9.08 18.74
CA HIS A 167 3.88 9.54 18.43
C HIS A 167 4.79 9.48 19.64
N ARG A 168 4.30 9.86 20.83
CA ARG A 168 5.07 9.73 22.07
C ARG A 168 5.42 8.27 22.35
N ALA A 169 4.44 7.38 22.28
CA ALA A 169 4.67 5.94 22.47
C ALA A 169 5.69 5.38 21.46
N LEU A 170 5.65 5.83 20.20
CA LEU A 170 6.61 5.45 19.16
C LEU A 170 8.02 6.01 19.41
N ALA A 171 8.13 7.24 19.93
CA ALA A 171 9.41 7.85 20.27
C ALA A 171 10.09 7.15 21.47
N ASP A 172 9.29 6.65 22.42
CA ASP A 172 9.77 5.95 23.62
C ASP A 172 10.08 4.46 23.35
N ASP A 173 9.62 3.90 22.24
CA ASP A 173 9.81 2.49 21.87
C ASP A 173 11.15 2.25 21.14
N ALA A 174 12.18 1.90 21.90
CA ALA A 174 13.52 1.60 21.37
C ALA A 174 13.59 0.37 20.43
N SER A 175 12.54 -0.47 20.37
CA SER A 175 12.50 -1.63 19.47
C SER A 175 12.20 -1.24 18.01
N PHE A 176 11.73 -0.01 17.78
CA PHE A 176 11.33 0.47 16.46
C PHE A 176 12.20 1.64 15.99
N SER A 177 12.88 1.47 14.86
CA SER A 177 13.89 2.42 14.39
C SER A 177 13.39 3.47 13.40
N VAL A 178 12.15 3.35 12.89
CA VAL A 178 11.59 4.33 11.96
C VAL A 178 11.10 5.54 12.74
N LYS A 179 11.51 6.74 12.32
CA LYS A 179 11.02 7.98 12.93
C LYS A 179 9.60 8.28 12.43
N VAL A 180 8.64 8.38 13.33
CA VAL A 180 7.26 8.77 13.02
C VAL A 180 7.03 10.16 13.61
N LEU A 181 7.06 11.19 12.76
CA LEU A 181 7.00 12.58 13.19
C LEU A 181 5.65 13.19 12.81
N PRO A 182 5.00 13.93 13.71
CA PRO A 182 3.74 14.60 13.38
C PRO A 182 3.98 15.84 12.53
N SER A 183 3.04 16.14 11.64
CA SER A 183 3.03 17.37 10.84
C SER A 183 1.72 18.11 11.00
N TRP A 184 1.82 19.41 11.28
CA TRP A 184 0.68 20.28 11.55
C TRP A 184 -0.23 20.48 10.32
N ARG A 185 -1.52 20.20 10.46
CA ARG A 185 -2.54 20.54 9.45
C ARG A 185 -3.76 21.22 10.07
N SER A 186 -3.85 22.54 9.95
CA SER A 186 -5.00 23.35 10.43
C SER A 186 -6.21 23.34 9.48
N GLY A 187 -6.46 22.26 8.74
CA GLY A 187 -7.42 22.25 7.63
C GLY A 187 -8.88 22.47 8.02
N GLN A 188 -9.25 22.21 9.28
CA GLN A 188 -10.62 22.43 9.80
C GLN A 188 -10.70 23.60 10.81
N SER A 189 -9.58 24.26 11.11
CA SER A 189 -9.46 25.24 12.21
C SER A 189 -9.32 26.69 11.73
N VAL A 190 -9.61 26.98 10.46
CA VAL A 190 -9.57 28.33 9.85
C VAL A 190 -10.94 28.73 9.36
#